data_AF-A0A652JSV9-F1
#
_entry.id   AF-A0A652JSV9-F1
#
_cell.length_a   1.000
_cell.length_b   1.000
_cell.length_c   1.000
_cell.angle_alpha   90.00
_cell.angle_beta   90.00
_cell.angle_gamma   90.00
#
_symmetry.space_group_name_H-M   'P 1'
#
loop_
_entity.id
_entity.type
_entity.pdbx_description
1 polymer ?
#
loop_
_entity_poly.entity_id
_entity_poly.type
_entity_poly.pdbx_seq_one_letter_code
_entity_poly.pdbx_strand_id
1 'polypeptide(L)'
;MTAFSDLPDTDFELEATTGGDGALRVKLAGDLTWDATDELLTAVRAHLASAAGPGDVHLDCARMTLCDSMGLSTFLALHRDTTAAEARCAR
;
A
#
# COMPACT_ATOMS: atom_id res chain seq x y z
N MET A 1 13.95 27.99 8.88
CA MET A 1 13.30 26.66 8.93
C MET A 1 13.52 26.06 7.56
N THR A 2 14.51 25.18 7.47
CA THR A 2 15.13 24.75 6.20
C THR A 2 14.15 23.93 5.38
N ALA A 3 13.99 24.28 4.11
CA ALA A 3 13.21 23.54 3.13
C ALA A 3 13.74 22.09 3.05
N PHE A 4 12.83 21.12 3.09
CA PHE A 4 13.16 19.73 2.77
C PHE A 4 13.46 19.64 1.26
N SER A 5 14.61 19.04 0.96
CA SER A 5 15.26 18.94 -0.35
C SER A 5 14.36 18.49 -1.49
N ASP A 6 14.51 19.15 -2.64
CA ASP A 6 15.05 18.63 -3.92
C ASP A 6 15.46 17.13 -3.91
N LEU A 7 14.51 16.24 -3.62
CA LEU A 7 14.63 14.82 -3.96
C LEU A 7 14.25 14.69 -5.44
N PRO A 8 14.97 13.87 -6.22
CA PRO A 8 14.51 13.51 -7.58
C PRO A 8 13.08 12.98 -7.48
N ASP A 9 12.24 13.19 -8.51
CA ASP A 9 10.88 12.62 -8.60
C ASP A 9 10.93 11.09 -8.44
N THR A 10 10.95 10.60 -7.20
CA THR A 10 10.65 9.23 -6.85
C THR A 10 9.14 9.14 -6.67
N ASP A 11 8.42 9.43 -7.76
CA ASP A 11 6.98 9.27 -7.83
C ASP A 11 6.60 7.88 -7.28
N PHE A 12 5.63 7.87 -6.37
CA PHE A 12 5.12 6.64 -5.82
C PHE A 12 4.41 5.86 -6.93
N GLU A 13 4.85 4.63 -7.16
CA GLU A 13 4.22 3.72 -8.12
C GLU A 13 3.51 2.60 -7.36
N LEU A 14 2.27 2.32 -7.78
CA LEU A 14 1.46 1.25 -7.25
C LEU A 14 0.89 0.37 -8.37
N GLU A 15 1.09 -0.94 -8.23
CA GLU A 15 0.44 -1.96 -9.08
C GLU A 15 -0.28 -2.97 -8.19
N ALA A 16 -1.61 -3.05 -8.32
CA ALA A 16 -2.43 -4.02 -7.60
C ALA A 16 -2.95 -5.11 -8.55
N THR A 17 -2.75 -6.38 -8.19
CA THR A 17 -3.19 -7.52 -9.02
C THR A 17 -3.75 -8.63 -8.14
N THR A 18 -4.93 -9.12 -8.46
CA THR A 18 -5.48 -10.33 -7.85
C THR A 18 -4.91 -11.56 -8.56
N GLY A 19 -4.23 -12.44 -7.81
CA GLY A 19 -3.70 -13.70 -8.34
C GLY A 19 -4.80 -14.76 -8.53
N GLY A 20 -4.47 -15.82 -9.28
CA GLY A 20 -5.38 -16.96 -9.47
C GLY A 20 -5.67 -17.76 -8.20
N ASP A 21 -4.89 -17.52 -7.13
CA ASP A 21 -5.10 -18.02 -5.77
C ASP A 21 -6.06 -17.15 -4.93
N GLY A 22 -6.57 -16.05 -5.49
CA GLY A 22 -7.44 -15.10 -4.79
C GLY A 22 -6.72 -14.12 -3.88
N ALA A 23 -5.38 -14.17 -3.82
CA ALA A 23 -4.58 -13.22 -3.04
C ALA A 23 -4.36 -11.91 -3.83
N LEU A 24 -4.53 -10.78 -3.16
CA LEU A 24 -4.18 -9.47 -3.69
C LEU A 24 -2.68 -9.23 -3.51
N ARG A 25 -1.98 -8.93 -4.60
CA ARG A 25 -0.56 -8.54 -4.58
C ARG A 25 -0.46 -7.08 -4.95
N VAL A 26 0.17 -6.29 -4.09
CA VAL A 26 0.37 -4.85 -4.29
C VAL A 26 1.86 -4.59 -4.34
N LYS A 27 2.37 -4.19 -5.50
CA LYS A 27 3.77 -3.79 -5.66
C LYS A 27 3.90 -2.29 -5.46
N LEU A 28 4.85 -1.92 -4.61
CA LEU A 28 5.12 -0.54 -4.23
C LEU A 28 6.54 -0.16 -4.66
N ALA A 29 6.68 0.96 -5.35
CA ALA A 29 7.99 1.53 -5.68
C ALA A 29 8.01 3.04 -5.41
N GLY A 30 9.21 3.57 -5.18
CA GLY A 30 9.40 5.00 -4.89
C GLY A 30 9.16 5.35 -3.43
N ASP A 31 8.77 6.61 -3.18
CA ASP A 31 8.68 7.19 -1.85
C ASP A 31 7.23 7.19 -1.32
N LEU A 32 6.98 6.44 -0.24
CA LEU A 32 5.70 6.51 0.46
C LEU A 32 5.73 7.65 1.48
N THR A 33 5.25 8.81 1.04
CA THR A 33 5.06 10.03 1.83
C THR A 33 3.57 10.33 2.01
N TRP A 34 3.24 11.38 2.77
CA TRP A 34 1.87 11.83 3.00
C TRP A 34 1.01 11.91 1.73
N ASP A 35 1.54 12.46 0.63
CA ASP A 35 0.79 12.63 -0.64
C ASP A 35 0.38 11.29 -1.27
N ALA A 36 1.19 10.25 -1.13
CA ALA A 36 0.96 8.92 -1.70
C ALA A 36 0.10 7.99 -0.83
N THR A 37 -0.17 8.37 0.43
CA THR A 37 -0.88 7.50 1.38
C THR A 37 -2.32 7.22 0.97
N ASP A 38 -3.03 8.20 0.43
CA ASP A 38 -4.44 8.07 0.06
C ASP A 38 -4.64 7.20 -1.18
N GLU A 39 -3.70 7.26 -2.12
CA GLU A 39 -3.69 6.42 -3.32
C GLU A 39 -3.61 4.94 -2.95
N LEU A 40 -2.67 4.58 -2.08
CA LEU A 40 -2.48 3.22 -1.59
C LEU A 40 -3.73 2.71 -0.83
N LEU A 41 -4.28 3.51 0.07
CA LEU A 41 -5.49 3.12 0.83
C LEU A 41 -6.68 2.90 -0.10
N THR A 42 -6.89 3.80 -1.06
CA THR A 42 -7.99 3.72 -2.01
C THR A 42 -7.90 2.47 -2.86
N ALA A 43 -6.72 2.17 -3.41
CA ALA A 43 -6.51 0.99 -4.24
C ALA A 43 -6.80 -0.30 -3.48
N VAL A 44 -6.21 -0.49 -2.29
CA VAL A 44 -6.42 -1.73 -1.53
C VAL A 44 -7.87 -1.87 -1.07
N ARG A 45 -8.50 -0.79 -0.60
CA ARG A 45 -9.91 -0.80 -0.18
C ARG A 45 -10.85 -1.16 -1.33
N ALA A 46 -10.58 -0.70 -2.54
CA ALA A 46 -11.37 -1.07 -3.72
C ALA A 46 -11.33 -2.59 -3.96
N HIS A 47 -10.19 -3.23 -3.77
CA HIS A 47 -10.07 -4.69 -3.88
C HIS A 47 -10.73 -5.42 -2.70
N LEU A 48 -10.59 -4.92 -1.47
CA LEU A 48 -11.25 -5.48 -0.29
C LEU A 48 -12.78 -5.42 -0.39
N ALA A 49 -13.32 -4.37 -0.98
CA ALA A 49 -14.76 -4.20 -1.19
C ALA A 49 -15.32 -5.02 -2.37
N SER A 50 -14.48 -5.76 -3.10
CA SER A 50 -14.94 -6.61 -4.20
C SER A 50 -15.80 -7.77 -3.70
N ALA A 51 -16.74 -8.26 -4.52
CA ALA A 51 -17.76 -9.24 -4.11
C ALA A 51 -17.19 -10.57 -3.56
N ALA A 52 -15.98 -10.96 -3.96
CA ALA A 52 -15.29 -12.13 -3.42
C ALA A 52 -14.35 -11.79 -2.26
N GLY A 53 -13.76 -10.58 -2.23
CA GLY A 53 -12.74 -10.17 -1.27
C GLY A 53 -11.45 -11.02 -1.34
N PRO A 54 -10.25 -10.44 -1.29
CA PRO A 54 -9.04 -11.25 -1.20
C PRO A 54 -8.92 -11.86 0.20
N GLY A 55 -8.60 -13.15 0.29
CA GLY A 55 -8.32 -13.81 1.58
C GLY A 55 -6.97 -13.43 2.17
N ASP A 56 -6.03 -13.03 1.30
CA ASP A 56 -4.69 -12.57 1.66
C ASP A 56 -4.31 -11.33 0.84
N VAL A 57 -3.64 -10.38 1.48
CA VAL A 57 -3.07 -9.18 0.86
C VAL A 57 -1.57 -9.17 1.10
N HIS A 58 -0.79 -9.14 0.02
CA HIS A 58 0.67 -9.12 0.04
C HIS A 58 1.19 -7.76 -0.42
N LEU A 59 2.02 -7.12 0.39
CA LEU A 59 2.65 -5.83 0.08
C LEU A 59 4.12 -6.04 -0.31
N ASP A 60 4.43 -5.96 -1.59
CA ASP A 60 5.80 -6.00 -2.08
C ASP A 60 6.43 -4.59 -2.00
N CYS A 61 7.20 -4.39 -0.94
CA CYS A 61 7.95 -3.17 -0.66
C CYS A 61 9.39 -3.20 -1.20
N ALA A 62 9.78 -4.18 -2.01
CA ALA A 62 11.19 -4.39 -2.37
C ALA A 62 11.80 -3.23 -3.17
N ARG A 63 10.97 -2.44 -3.87
CA ARG A 63 11.40 -1.26 -4.64
C ARG A 63 11.11 0.07 -3.96
N MET A 64 10.69 0.06 -2.69
CA MET A 64 10.48 1.30 -1.94
C MET A 64 11.82 1.93 -1.57
N THR A 65 11.92 3.24 -1.78
CA THR A 65 13.12 4.03 -1.50
C THR A 65 13.01 4.80 -0.18
N LEU A 66 11.80 5.25 0.18
CA LEU A 66 11.52 5.93 1.44
C LEU A 66 10.13 5.55 1.98
N CYS A 67 10.01 5.51 3.30
CA CYS A 67 8.76 5.38 4.02
C CYS A 67 8.85 6.24 5.28
N ASP A 68 8.07 7.32 5.35
CA ASP A 68 8.04 8.19 6.51
C ASP A 68 7.07 7.67 7.59
N SER A 69 6.89 8.45 8.66
CA SER A 69 5.93 8.13 9.73
C SER A 69 4.49 8.01 9.22
N MET A 70 4.13 8.77 8.19
CA MET A 70 2.80 8.72 7.56
C MET A 70 2.64 7.46 6.72
N GLY A 71 3.66 7.07 5.96
CA GLY A 71 3.69 5.80 5.22
C GLY A 71 3.55 4.58 6.14
N LEU A 72 4.25 4.58 7.28
CA LEU A 72 4.10 3.52 8.28
C LEU A 72 2.71 3.46 8.90
N SER A 73 2.10 4.62 9.19
CA SER A 73 0.74 4.66 9.73
C SER A 73 -0.31 4.23 8.69
N THR A 74 -0.04 4.45 7.41
CA THR A 74 -0.83 3.89 6.30
C THR A 74 -0.78 2.38 6.24
N PHE A 75 0.39 1.75 6.41
CA PHE A 75 0.48 0.28 6.50
C PHE A 75 -0.30 -0.27 7.69
N LEU A 76 -0.30 0.43 8.83
CA LEU A 76 -1.10 0.04 9.99
C LEU A 76 -2.60 0.18 9.72
N ALA A 77 -3.03 1.22 9.00
CA ALA A 77 -4.41 1.38 8.58
C ALA A 77 -4.84 0.25 7.64
N LEU A 78 -4.02 -0.10 6.65
CA LEU A 78 -4.26 -1.25 5.76
C LEU A 78 -4.36 -2.57 6.53
N HIS A 79 -3.49 -2.80 7.51
CA HIS A 79 -3.55 -4.00 8.33
C HIS A 79 -4.87 -4.10 9.12
N ARG A 80 -5.41 -2.97 9.60
CA ARG A 80 -6.71 -2.93 10.26
C ARG A 80 -7.86 -3.19 9.29
N ASP A 81 -7.81 -2.57 8.12
CA ASP A 81 -8.84 -2.73 7.08
C ASP A 81 -8.91 -4.16 6.55
N THR A 82 -7.75 -4.78 6.29
CA THR A 82 -7.64 -6.19 5.90
C THR A 82 -8.17 -7.11 7.00
N THR A 83 -7.78 -6.89 8.25
CA THR A 83 -8.30 -7.67 9.40
C THR A 83 -9.82 -7.52 9.55
N ALA A 84 -10.36 -6.31 9.35
CA ALA A 84 -11.81 -6.07 9.40
C ALA A 84 -12.57 -6.76 8.26
N ALA A 85 -11.90 -6.97 7.12
CA ALA A 85 -12.40 -7.75 5.98
C ALA A 85 -12.12 -9.26 6.10
N GLU A 86 -11.65 -9.73 7.27
CA GLU A 86 -11.22 -11.12 7.52
C GLU A 86 -10.07 -11.61 6.62
N ALA A 87 -9.40 -10.69 5.92
CA ALA A 87 -8.23 -10.95 5.10
C ALA A 87 -6.95 -10.91 5.95
N ARG A 88 -5.95 -11.73 5.59
CA ARG A 88 -4.62 -11.63 6.23
C ARG A 88 -3.74 -10.66 5.46
N CYS A 89 -3.00 -9.84 6.18
CA CYS A 89 -1.99 -8.97 5.59
C CYS A 89 -0.62 -9.63 5.80
N ALA A 90 0.04 -10.01 4.70
CA ALA A 90 1.39 -10.53 4.68
C ALA A 90 2.33 -9.52 4.00
N ARG A 91 3.58 -9.52 4.46
CA ARG A 91 4.66 -8.76 3.81
C ARG A 91 5.32 -9.63 2.73
#